data_AF-A0A3A0CPT4-F1
#
_entry.id   AF-A0A3A0CPT4-F1
#
_cell.length_a   1.000
_cell.length_b   1.000
_cell.length_c   1.000
_cell.angle_alpha   90.00
_cell.angle_beta   90.00
_cell.angle_gamma   90.00
#
_symmetry.space_group_name_H-M   'P 1'
#
loop_
_entity.id
_entity.type
_entity.pdbx_description
1 polymer ?
#
loop_
_entity_poly.entity_id
_entity_poly.type
_entity_poly.pdbx_seq_one_letter_code
_entity_poly.pdbx_strand_id
1 'polypeptide(L)'
;MSSGSPTCIAFVSGITLFTALGGATASLADTTVAGPGFDARSVPIIAADELSIAYQLAGDSPITRVNLWYTADEGATWRESKSPAVRAGAGRHGAAGEGRVPFRPEKDGLYGFFLVLHNEAGASSPPPEPGMAPQQWIRVDRAPPSVNILSVRKDDRFDVTREVAIRWEVLDSNLPARPVALHYRTVDTKSYRLIADAQAARSAYRWTAPPDVDGRVEFKVSAIDLAGHRSHSIADALEIHSETEKAGEGWLPAGSKARSRDGTGELSTESSLVAGNEDSAAERRYSEPDAGVKLIDDKATARARQRYDLGTWHRLRGEYDLARERYREALEESPMYHAARHDLAALLLLLNEVDEARLELTRLLKEDPEYRAALRTMALLHTRQKNFRSAAECLDRLLLLEPADAEAWLYRGDVSLFRGDRPAAREAWEKIGALPAVSEALKSRARTRLEMYSAEGNKAP
;
A
#
# COMPACT_ATOMS: atom_id res chain seq x y z
N MET A 1 1.77 -34.53 22.10
CA MET A 1 2.84 -33.74 22.75
C MET A 1 2.51 -32.27 22.56
N SER A 2 2.57 -31.52 23.65
CA SER A 2 2.06 -30.16 23.87
C SER A 2 2.23 -29.17 22.71
N SER A 3 1.12 -28.79 22.05
CA SER A 3 1.04 -27.58 21.22
C SER A 3 0.84 -26.37 22.13
N GLY A 4 1.94 -25.84 22.66
CA GLY A 4 1.90 -24.57 23.38
C GLY A 4 1.69 -23.43 22.39
N SER A 5 0.57 -22.73 22.50
CA SER A 5 0.32 -21.48 21.78
C SER A 5 1.42 -20.46 22.12
N PRO A 6 1.92 -19.67 21.16
CA PRO A 6 2.94 -18.67 21.44
C PRO A 6 2.34 -17.53 22.28
N THR A 7 2.60 -17.54 23.59
CA THR A 7 2.32 -16.41 24.47
C THR A 7 3.31 -15.30 24.17
N CYS A 8 2.87 -14.21 23.52
CA CYS A 8 3.72 -13.04 23.29
C CYS A 8 3.64 -12.10 24.50
N ILE A 9 4.79 -11.69 25.03
CA ILE A 9 4.89 -10.75 26.15
C ILE A 9 5.02 -9.34 25.55
N ALA A 10 3.99 -8.51 25.71
CA ALA A 10 4.08 -7.09 25.38
C ALA A 10 4.75 -6.33 26.53
N PHE A 11 5.77 -5.53 26.22
CA PHE A 11 6.41 -4.57 27.12
C PHE A 11 6.22 -3.17 26.48
N VAL A 12 5.57 -2.20 27.17
CA VAL A 12 5.54 -0.75 26.84
C VAL A 12 5.38 0.17 28.10
N SER A 13 6.07 1.34 28.15
CA SER A 13 6.28 2.31 29.26
C SER A 13 5.26 3.41 29.41
N GLY A 14 5.20 3.97 30.62
CA GLY A 14 5.56 5.38 30.76
C GLY A 14 4.42 6.33 31.03
N ILE A 15 3.61 6.07 32.05
CA ILE A 15 2.79 7.10 32.70
C ILE A 15 2.87 6.89 34.22
N THR A 16 3.36 7.92 34.91
CA THR A 16 3.36 8.04 36.37
C THR A 16 2.09 8.77 36.79
N LEU A 17 1.16 8.12 37.49
CA LEU A 17 0.06 8.82 38.16
C LEU A 17 0.41 9.07 39.64
N PHE A 18 0.33 10.33 40.06
CA PHE A 18 0.48 10.74 41.45
C PHE A 18 -0.86 10.67 42.21
N THR A 19 -0.85 9.85 43.28
CA THR A 19 -1.58 9.92 44.57
C THR A 19 -3.11 10.04 44.55
N ALA A 20 -3.85 9.13 45.22
CA ALA A 20 -3.95 9.09 46.69
C ALA A 20 -3.90 7.66 47.27
N LEU A 21 -2.72 7.08 47.32
CA LEU A 21 -2.36 6.05 48.28
C LEU A 21 -0.95 6.38 48.75
N GLY A 22 -0.68 6.27 50.05
CA GLY A 22 0.65 6.46 50.60
C GLY A 22 1.66 5.55 49.89
N GLY A 23 2.40 6.12 48.95
CA GLY A 23 3.62 5.54 48.41
C GLY A 23 3.50 4.33 47.47
N ALA A 24 2.36 4.06 46.82
CA ALA A 24 2.29 3.02 45.79
C ALA A 24 1.70 3.59 44.48
N THR A 25 2.55 3.81 43.49
CA THR A 25 2.12 4.06 42.09
C THR A 25 2.21 2.76 41.30
N ALA A 26 1.57 2.66 40.14
CA ALA A 26 1.80 1.54 39.25
C ALA A 26 1.92 1.99 37.80
N SER A 27 2.86 1.41 37.04
CA SER A 27 3.15 1.78 35.65
C SER A 27 3.28 0.54 34.77
N LEU A 28 2.77 0.59 33.54
CA LEU A 28 3.05 -0.41 32.50
C LEU A 28 4.47 -0.12 31.95
N ALA A 29 5.32 -1.14 31.71
CA ALA A 29 6.80 -0.99 31.54
C ALA A 29 7.35 -1.06 30.08
N ASP A 30 8.28 -0.14 29.75
CA ASP A 30 9.03 0.34 28.53
C ASP A 30 8.90 -0.07 27.04
N THR A 31 8.44 0.90 26.18
CA THR A 31 9.04 1.41 24.90
C THR A 31 8.37 2.74 24.41
N THR A 32 9.12 3.87 24.44
CA THR A 32 8.97 5.20 23.75
C THR A 32 7.71 5.47 22.88
N VAL A 33 6.92 6.55 23.05
CA VAL A 33 7.15 7.98 22.67
C VAL A 33 6.24 8.93 23.49
N ALA A 34 6.75 10.14 23.75
CA ALA A 34 6.16 11.23 24.54
C ALA A 34 4.92 11.94 23.95
N GLY A 35 3.99 12.36 24.82
CA GLY A 35 3.08 13.51 24.64
C GLY A 35 1.58 13.18 24.46
N PRO A 36 0.66 14.07 24.87
CA PRO A 36 -0.78 13.87 24.70
C PRO A 36 -1.17 14.18 23.25
N GLY A 37 -1.20 13.13 22.43
CA GLY A 37 -1.73 13.16 21.08
C GLY A 37 -2.01 11.72 20.66
N PHE A 38 -3.29 11.36 20.57
CA PHE A 38 -3.69 10.07 20.03
C PHE A 38 -3.30 10.02 18.54
N ASP A 39 -2.28 9.22 18.21
CA ASP A 39 -2.03 8.79 16.83
C ASP A 39 -2.31 7.28 16.75
N ALA A 40 -3.45 6.92 16.17
CA ALA A 40 -3.82 5.52 15.93
C ALA A 40 -2.78 4.74 15.08
N ARG A 41 -1.84 5.44 14.43
CA ARG A 41 -0.78 4.84 13.60
C ARG A 41 0.45 4.40 14.39
N SER A 42 0.60 4.80 15.66
CA SER A 42 1.73 4.42 16.52
C SER A 42 1.41 3.33 17.56
N VAL A 43 0.19 2.78 17.50
CA VAL A 43 -0.27 1.73 18.43
C VAL A 43 0.42 0.39 18.12
N PRO A 44 1.02 -0.29 19.12
CA PRO A 44 1.62 -1.62 18.95
C PRO A 44 0.62 -2.62 18.36
N ILE A 45 1.05 -3.36 17.34
CA ILE A 45 0.26 -4.43 16.71
C ILE A 45 0.78 -5.78 17.23
N ILE A 46 -0.13 -6.62 17.73
CA ILE A 46 0.22 -7.88 18.38
C ILE A 46 -0.55 -9.04 17.74
N ALA A 47 0.22 -10.07 17.35
CA ALA A 47 -0.24 -11.37 16.93
C ALA A 47 -0.25 -12.37 18.10
N ALA A 48 -1.32 -12.34 18.91
CA ALA A 48 -1.47 -13.31 20.00
C ALA A 48 -2.95 -13.57 20.34
N ASP A 49 -3.27 -14.85 20.62
CA ASP A 49 -4.57 -15.26 21.18
C ASP A 49 -4.70 -14.94 22.68
N GLU A 50 -3.58 -14.71 23.35
CA GLU A 50 -3.54 -14.35 24.77
C GLU A 50 -2.37 -13.41 25.04
N LEU A 51 -2.69 -12.31 25.72
CA LEU A 51 -1.80 -11.22 26.03
C LEU A 51 -1.54 -11.20 27.53
N SER A 52 -0.32 -10.87 27.93
CA SER A 52 0.01 -10.63 29.33
C SER A 52 0.23 -9.13 29.55
N ILE A 53 -0.74 -8.46 30.16
CA ILE A 53 -0.63 -7.03 30.52
C ILE A 53 0.23 -6.91 31.78
N ALA A 54 1.47 -6.45 31.62
CA ALA A 54 2.42 -6.28 32.71
C ALA A 54 2.26 -4.91 33.36
N TYR A 55 2.23 -4.87 34.70
CA TYR A 55 2.25 -3.64 35.50
C TYR A 55 3.37 -3.71 36.53
N GLN A 56 3.90 -2.56 36.91
CA GLN A 56 4.93 -2.39 37.93
C GLN A 56 4.33 -1.61 39.10
N LEU A 57 4.73 -1.89 40.33
CA LEU A 57 4.33 -1.21 41.56
C LEU A 57 5.50 -0.33 42.04
N ALA A 58 5.20 0.85 42.55
CA ALA A 58 6.18 1.79 43.11
C ALA A 58 6.15 1.83 44.64
N GLY A 59 5.69 0.75 45.26
CA GLY A 59 5.72 0.56 46.70
C GLY A 59 5.52 -0.90 47.06
N ASP A 60 5.84 -1.24 48.32
CA ASP A 60 5.81 -2.61 48.82
C ASP A 60 4.42 -3.03 49.34
N SER A 61 3.40 -2.20 49.11
CA SER A 61 2.04 -2.50 49.54
C SER A 61 1.51 -3.73 48.80
N PRO A 62 1.10 -4.79 49.50
CA PRO A 62 0.63 -6.01 48.86
C PRO A 62 -0.69 -5.75 48.14
N ILE A 63 -0.76 -6.16 46.88
CA ILE A 63 -1.98 -6.08 46.06
C ILE A 63 -2.87 -7.29 46.37
N THR A 64 -4.11 -7.02 46.75
CA THR A 64 -5.13 -8.03 47.06
C THR A 64 -5.98 -8.40 45.84
N ARG A 65 -6.18 -7.47 44.90
CA ARG A 65 -6.92 -7.68 43.65
C ARG A 65 -6.45 -6.72 42.56
N VAL A 66 -6.52 -7.19 41.32
CA VAL A 66 -6.29 -6.39 40.11
C VAL A 66 -7.53 -6.48 39.23
N ASN A 67 -8.12 -5.35 38.90
CA ASN A 67 -9.21 -5.24 37.94
C ASN A 67 -8.66 -4.62 36.66
N LEU A 68 -8.57 -5.42 35.60
CA LEU A 68 -8.23 -4.95 34.27
C LEU A 68 -9.51 -4.60 33.54
N TRP A 69 -9.68 -3.32 33.23
CA TRP A 69 -10.76 -2.82 32.39
C TRP A 69 -10.25 -2.65 30.97
N TYR A 70 -11.12 -2.94 29.99
CA TYR A 70 -10.83 -2.71 28.59
C TYR A 70 -12.00 -2.08 27.86
N THR A 71 -11.68 -1.33 26.81
CA THR A 71 -12.59 -0.80 25.81
C THR A 71 -12.19 -1.32 24.43
N ALA A 72 -13.18 -1.52 23.56
CA ALA A 72 -12.98 -1.85 22.14
C ALA A 72 -13.70 -0.85 21.22
N ASP A 73 -14.10 0.30 21.77
CA ASP A 73 -14.96 1.32 21.17
C ASP A 73 -14.50 2.73 21.60
N GLU A 74 -13.19 2.94 21.62
CA GLU A 74 -12.59 4.25 21.87
C GLU A 74 -12.93 4.87 23.24
N GLY A 75 -13.23 4.04 24.24
CA GLY A 75 -13.58 4.48 25.60
C GLY A 75 -15.07 4.77 25.80
N ALA A 76 -15.92 4.55 24.79
CA ALA A 76 -17.37 4.73 24.92
C ALA A 76 -17.97 3.73 25.91
N THR A 77 -17.49 2.48 25.93
CA THR A 77 -17.86 1.48 26.94
C THR A 77 -16.64 0.80 27.54
N TRP A 78 -16.75 0.49 28.83
CA TRP A 78 -15.72 -0.19 29.61
C TRP A 78 -16.24 -1.53 30.12
N ARG A 79 -15.44 -2.58 29.91
CA ARG A 79 -15.72 -3.94 30.36
C ARG A 79 -14.61 -4.41 31.27
N GLU A 80 -14.97 -5.09 32.34
CA GLU A 80 -14.00 -5.71 33.23
C GLU A 80 -13.59 -7.07 32.67
N SER A 81 -12.29 -7.28 32.49
CA SER A 81 -11.72 -8.58 32.16
C SER A 81 -11.90 -9.54 33.34
N LYS A 82 -12.29 -10.79 33.06
CA LYS A 82 -12.45 -11.87 34.04
C LYS A 82 -11.10 -12.39 34.54
N SER A 83 -10.28 -11.49 35.06
CA SER A 83 -8.89 -11.75 35.41
C SER A 83 -8.81 -12.66 36.64
N PRO A 84 -8.09 -13.79 36.57
CA PRO A 84 -7.83 -14.59 37.76
C PRO A 84 -6.96 -13.80 38.74
N ALA A 85 -7.24 -13.96 40.03
CA ALA A 85 -6.53 -13.26 41.11
C ALA A 85 -5.02 -13.59 41.07
N VAL A 86 -4.17 -12.57 40.95
CA VAL A 86 -2.72 -12.74 41.16
C VAL A 86 -2.46 -12.70 42.66
N ARG A 87 -1.99 -13.82 43.21
CA ARG A 87 -1.40 -13.88 44.55
C ARG A 87 -0.05 -13.18 44.52
N ALA A 88 0.03 -11.99 45.09
CA ALA A 88 1.30 -11.42 45.52
C ALA A 88 1.90 -12.35 46.59
N GLY A 89 2.82 -13.23 46.21
CA GLY A 89 3.51 -14.08 47.18
C GLY A 89 4.31 -15.24 46.60
N ALA A 90 5.63 -15.15 46.77
CA ALA A 90 6.65 -16.19 46.76
C ALA A 90 7.23 -16.64 45.40
N GLY A 91 8.50 -16.30 45.19
CA GLY A 91 9.37 -17.07 44.30
C GLY A 91 10.59 -16.31 43.81
N ARG A 92 11.78 -16.70 44.30
CA ARG A 92 13.10 -16.31 43.81
C ARG A 92 13.10 -16.23 42.27
N HIS A 93 13.47 -15.07 41.70
CA HIS A 93 13.70 -14.75 40.27
C HIS A 93 12.76 -13.76 39.56
N GLY A 94 11.72 -13.22 40.21
CA GLY A 94 10.96 -12.05 39.69
C GLY A 94 11.32 -10.77 40.43
N ALA A 95 11.57 -9.66 39.72
CA ALA A 95 11.86 -8.37 40.35
C ALA A 95 10.70 -7.94 41.26
N ALA A 96 11.01 -7.51 42.49
CA ALA A 96 10.02 -7.00 43.43
C ALA A 96 9.24 -5.84 42.78
N GLY A 97 7.92 -5.98 42.68
CA GLY A 97 7.03 -4.95 42.16
C GLY A 97 6.43 -5.20 40.77
N GLU A 98 6.78 -6.24 40.02
CA GLU A 98 6.13 -6.52 38.72
C GLU A 98 5.01 -7.57 38.83
N GLY A 99 3.85 -7.27 38.23
CA GLY A 99 2.71 -8.18 38.11
C GLY A 99 2.21 -8.27 36.67
N ARG A 100 1.44 -9.33 36.37
CA ARG A 100 0.95 -9.63 35.02
C ARG A 100 -0.50 -10.08 35.05
N VAL A 101 -1.30 -9.58 34.13
CA VAL A 101 -2.72 -9.95 33.99
C VAL A 101 -2.95 -10.55 32.61
N PRO A 102 -3.45 -11.80 32.50
CA PRO A 102 -3.80 -12.37 31.23
C PRO A 102 -5.03 -11.66 30.64
N PHE A 103 -5.02 -11.42 29.35
CA PHE A 103 -6.12 -10.86 28.59
C PHE A 103 -6.28 -11.64 27.29
N ARG A 104 -7.51 -12.11 27.03
CA ARG A 104 -7.85 -12.79 25.79
C ARG A 104 -8.77 -11.89 24.96
N PRO A 105 -8.32 -11.37 23.81
CA PRO A 105 -9.16 -10.55 22.95
C PRO A 105 -10.30 -11.38 22.36
N GLU A 106 -11.50 -10.79 22.31
CA GLU A 106 -12.69 -11.43 21.75
C GLU A 106 -12.59 -11.57 20.22
N LYS A 107 -12.01 -10.56 19.58
CA LYS A 107 -11.86 -10.45 18.12
C LYS A 107 -10.63 -9.59 17.81
N ASP A 108 -10.28 -9.50 16.54
CA ASP A 108 -9.22 -8.61 16.07
C ASP A 108 -9.73 -7.16 16.11
N GLY A 109 -8.85 -6.22 16.42
CA GLY A 109 -9.22 -4.82 16.56
C GLY A 109 -8.39 -4.04 17.58
N LEU A 110 -8.79 -2.78 17.77
CA LEU A 110 -8.17 -1.86 18.72
C LEU A 110 -8.74 -2.09 20.12
N TYR A 111 -7.85 -2.22 21.10
CA TYR A 111 -8.19 -2.40 22.51
C TYR A 111 -7.49 -1.33 23.35
N GLY A 112 -8.26 -0.66 24.19
CA GLY A 112 -7.77 0.27 25.20
C GLY A 112 -7.85 -0.36 26.58
N PHE A 113 -6.86 -0.17 27.44
CA PHE A 113 -6.83 -0.73 28.79
C PHE A 113 -6.80 0.33 29.89
N PHE A 114 -7.35 -0.02 31.03
CA PHE A 114 -7.29 0.75 32.27
C PHE A 114 -7.18 -0.19 33.45
N LEU A 115 -6.17 0.00 34.30
CA LEU A 115 -5.90 -0.86 35.44
C LEU A 115 -6.39 -0.21 36.75
N VAL A 116 -7.11 -0.99 37.56
CA VAL A 116 -7.47 -0.62 38.94
C VAL A 116 -6.88 -1.65 39.90
N LEU A 117 -6.05 -1.18 40.82
CA LEU A 117 -5.39 -2.02 41.82
C LEU A 117 -6.10 -1.88 43.18
N HIS A 118 -6.11 -2.96 43.96
CA HIS A 118 -6.66 -2.95 45.32
C HIS A 118 -5.64 -3.45 46.33
N ASN A 119 -5.63 -2.83 47.51
CA ASN A 119 -4.91 -3.27 48.70
C ASN A 119 -5.82 -3.17 49.95
N GLU A 120 -5.26 -3.31 51.15
CA GLU A 120 -6.02 -3.17 52.40
C GLU A 120 -6.59 -1.76 52.62
N ALA A 121 -5.97 -0.71 52.06
CA ALA A 121 -6.42 0.67 52.15
C ALA A 121 -7.52 1.02 51.14
N GLY A 122 -7.76 0.17 50.13
CA GLY A 122 -8.82 0.35 49.14
C GLY A 122 -8.34 0.24 47.70
N ALA A 123 -9.07 0.89 46.79
CA ALA A 123 -8.76 0.92 45.36
C ALA A 123 -7.80 2.07 45.02
N SER A 124 -6.94 1.88 44.02
CA SER A 124 -6.06 2.92 43.50
C SER A 124 -6.81 4.06 42.80
N SER A 125 -7.97 3.73 42.23
CA SER A 125 -8.88 4.67 41.53
C SER A 125 -10.28 4.08 41.47
N PRO A 126 -11.33 4.88 41.19
CA PRO A 126 -12.61 4.35 40.74
C PRO A 126 -12.47 3.61 39.39
N PRO A 127 -13.45 2.77 39.02
CA PRO A 127 -13.58 2.23 37.66
C PRO A 127 -13.64 3.33 36.61
N PRO A 128 -13.17 3.07 35.37
CA PRO A 128 -13.24 4.05 34.30
C PRO A 128 -14.69 4.31 33.87
N GLU A 129 -15.00 5.59 33.61
CA GLU A 129 -16.32 6.04 33.14
C GLU A 129 -16.36 6.11 31.60
N PRO A 130 -17.55 6.01 30.97
CA PRO A 130 -17.73 6.28 29.55
C PRO A 130 -17.12 7.62 29.12
N GLY A 131 -16.32 7.60 28.05
CA GLY A 131 -15.59 8.76 27.53
C GLY A 131 -14.23 9.01 28.19
N MET A 132 -13.87 8.25 29.23
CA MET A 132 -12.51 8.29 29.79
C MET A 132 -11.50 7.68 28.82
N ALA A 133 -10.39 8.36 28.60
CA ALA A 133 -9.32 7.88 27.75
C ALA A 133 -8.59 6.68 28.39
N PRO A 134 -8.25 5.63 27.61
CA PRO A 134 -7.44 4.53 28.11
C PRO A 134 -6.02 4.91 28.48
N GLN A 135 -5.43 4.14 29.39
CA GLN A 135 -4.04 4.28 29.80
C GLN A 135 -3.09 3.77 28.71
N GLN A 136 -3.50 2.73 27.98
CA GLN A 136 -2.72 2.11 26.91
C GLN A 136 -3.63 1.63 25.78
N TRP A 137 -3.14 1.74 24.55
CA TRP A 137 -3.74 1.15 23.36
C TRP A 137 -2.90 -0.01 22.83
N ILE A 138 -3.55 -1.06 22.34
CA ILE A 138 -2.95 -2.10 21.48
C ILE A 138 -3.89 -2.40 20.32
N ARG A 139 -3.34 -2.90 19.22
CA ARG A 139 -4.13 -3.49 18.14
C ARG A 139 -3.83 -4.98 18.05
N VAL A 140 -4.86 -5.79 18.14
CA VAL A 140 -4.78 -7.24 17.98
C VAL A 140 -5.06 -7.58 16.52
N ASP A 141 -4.13 -8.30 15.92
CA ASP A 141 -4.23 -8.83 14.56
C ASP A 141 -3.73 -10.27 14.56
N ARG A 142 -4.60 -11.23 14.28
CA ARG A 142 -4.27 -12.67 14.32
C ARG A 142 -4.40 -13.32 12.94
N ALA A 143 -4.84 -12.57 11.94
CA ALA A 143 -4.98 -13.08 10.60
C ALA A 143 -3.65 -12.90 9.84
N PRO A 144 -3.14 -13.94 9.17
CA PRO A 144 -2.02 -13.77 8.26
C PRO A 144 -2.48 -13.14 6.93
N PRO A 145 -1.58 -12.47 6.19
CA PRO A 145 -1.96 -11.84 4.94
C PRO A 145 -2.33 -12.88 3.88
N SER A 146 -3.34 -12.59 3.05
CA SER A 146 -3.69 -13.45 1.91
C SER A 146 -2.90 -13.03 0.67
N VAL A 147 -2.17 -13.96 0.04
CA VAL A 147 -1.31 -13.69 -1.11
C VAL A 147 -1.87 -14.38 -2.36
N ASN A 148 -2.22 -13.61 -3.37
CA ASN A 148 -2.79 -14.10 -4.63
C ASN A 148 -1.88 -13.72 -5.80
N ILE A 149 -1.46 -14.72 -6.58
CA ILE A 149 -0.78 -14.46 -7.85
C ILE A 149 -1.85 -14.40 -8.94
N LEU A 150 -1.97 -13.24 -9.58
CA LEU A 150 -3.00 -12.97 -10.58
C LEU A 150 -2.57 -13.46 -11.97
N SER A 151 -1.28 -13.32 -12.31
CA SER A 151 -0.75 -13.82 -13.58
C SER A 151 0.76 -13.94 -13.54
N VAL A 152 1.29 -14.97 -14.20
CA VAL A 152 2.70 -15.08 -14.59
C VAL A 152 2.75 -15.43 -16.06
N ARG A 153 3.33 -14.55 -16.89
CA ARG A 153 3.34 -14.75 -18.35
C ARG A 153 4.59 -14.16 -19.00
N LYS A 154 5.06 -14.81 -20.06
CA LYS A 154 6.07 -14.26 -20.97
C LYS A 154 5.52 -13.00 -21.64
N ASP A 155 6.34 -11.98 -21.78
CA ASP A 155 6.03 -10.80 -22.61
C ASP A 155 5.98 -11.21 -24.09
N ASP A 156 5.24 -10.48 -24.91
CA ASP A 156 5.07 -10.81 -26.34
C ASP A 156 6.40 -10.82 -27.10
N ARG A 157 7.39 -10.07 -26.62
CA ARG A 157 8.75 -10.03 -27.19
C ARG A 157 9.76 -10.86 -26.39
N PHE A 158 9.31 -11.89 -25.67
CA PHE A 158 10.17 -12.72 -24.79
C PHE A 158 11.43 -13.25 -25.47
N ASP A 159 11.35 -13.66 -26.74
CA ASP A 159 12.51 -14.21 -27.46
C ASP A 159 13.67 -13.20 -27.54
N VAL A 160 13.35 -11.90 -27.51
CA VAL A 160 14.34 -10.81 -27.52
C VAL A 160 14.61 -10.27 -26.12
N THR A 161 13.57 -10.06 -25.31
CA THR A 161 13.68 -9.34 -24.03
C THR A 161 13.91 -10.25 -22.83
N ARG A 162 13.55 -11.54 -22.95
CA ARG A 162 13.44 -12.52 -21.86
C ARG A 162 12.60 -12.02 -20.67
N GLU A 163 11.65 -11.11 -20.90
CA GLU A 163 10.84 -10.53 -19.83
C GLU A 163 9.62 -11.40 -19.47
N VAL A 164 9.47 -11.69 -18.19
CA VAL A 164 8.28 -12.31 -17.60
C VAL A 164 7.53 -11.28 -16.77
N ALA A 165 6.25 -11.08 -17.07
CA ALA A 165 5.36 -10.24 -16.29
C ALA A 165 4.69 -11.06 -15.18
N ILE A 166 4.86 -10.61 -13.93
CA ILE A 166 4.30 -11.22 -12.72
C ILE A 166 3.35 -10.21 -12.10
N ARG A 167 2.09 -10.60 -11.83
CA ARG A 167 1.08 -9.75 -11.19
C ARG A 167 0.55 -10.44 -9.95
N TRP A 168 0.34 -9.66 -8.89
CA TRP A 168 -0.14 -10.20 -7.61
C TRP A 168 -1.00 -9.17 -6.86
N GLU A 169 -1.70 -9.69 -5.87
CA GLU A 169 -2.45 -8.95 -4.87
C GLU A 169 -2.23 -9.60 -3.49
N VAL A 170 -1.96 -8.76 -2.49
CA VAL A 170 -1.92 -9.14 -1.08
C VAL A 170 -2.99 -8.39 -0.34
N LEU A 171 -3.80 -9.12 0.43
CA LEU A 171 -4.92 -8.59 1.20
C LEU A 171 -4.66 -8.82 2.68
N ASP A 172 -4.58 -7.72 3.42
CA ASP A 172 -4.53 -7.71 4.89
C ASP A 172 -4.82 -6.29 5.40
N SER A 173 -5.30 -6.16 6.63
CA SER A 173 -5.67 -4.87 7.23
C SER A 173 -4.47 -4.11 7.80
N ASN A 174 -3.36 -4.79 8.08
CA ASN A 174 -2.18 -4.26 8.74
C ASN A 174 -0.90 -4.53 7.94
N LEU A 175 -0.90 -4.23 6.64
CA LEU A 175 0.30 -4.34 5.81
C LEU A 175 1.26 -3.16 6.00
N PRO A 176 2.59 -3.40 6.03
CA PRO A 176 3.56 -2.34 5.78
C PRO A 176 3.42 -1.82 4.34
N ALA A 177 3.99 -0.66 4.04
CA ALA A 177 3.91 -0.05 2.71
C ALA A 177 4.42 -0.95 1.57
N ARG A 178 5.33 -1.88 1.90
CA ARG A 178 6.03 -2.76 0.95
C ARG A 178 6.16 -4.17 1.51
N PRO A 179 5.08 -4.96 1.56
CA PRO A 179 5.08 -6.24 2.25
C PRO A 179 5.64 -7.39 1.41
N VAL A 180 5.81 -7.21 0.09
CA VAL A 180 5.93 -8.34 -0.84
C VAL A 180 7.36 -8.59 -1.31
N ALA A 181 7.74 -9.87 -1.34
CA ALA A 181 8.94 -10.36 -1.99
C ALA A 181 8.60 -11.40 -3.08
N LEU A 182 9.26 -11.29 -4.23
CA LEU A 182 9.12 -12.15 -5.40
C LEU A 182 10.36 -13.04 -5.52
N HIS A 183 10.14 -14.31 -5.83
CA HIS A 183 11.20 -15.28 -6.00
C HIS A 183 10.91 -16.19 -7.19
N TYR A 184 11.96 -16.77 -7.75
CA TYR A 184 11.86 -17.87 -8.71
C TYR A 184 12.73 -19.04 -8.32
N ARG A 185 12.44 -20.22 -8.88
CA ARG A 185 13.39 -21.32 -8.96
C ARG A 185 13.12 -22.11 -10.23
N THR A 186 14.13 -22.78 -10.75
CA THR A 186 13.93 -23.84 -11.74
C THR A 186 13.52 -25.12 -11.00
N VAL A 187 12.65 -25.95 -11.59
CA VAL A 187 12.05 -27.14 -10.90
C VAL A 187 13.10 -28.17 -10.47
N ASP A 188 14.26 -28.19 -11.10
CA ASP A 188 15.42 -29.02 -10.75
C ASP A 188 16.18 -28.50 -9.51
N THR A 189 15.94 -27.25 -9.09
CA THR A 189 16.58 -26.63 -7.93
C THR A 189 15.67 -26.61 -6.71
N LYS A 190 16.26 -26.81 -5.53
CA LYS A 190 15.49 -26.81 -4.26
C LYS A 190 15.22 -25.41 -3.72
N SER A 191 16.10 -24.45 -4.02
CA SER A 191 16.13 -23.14 -3.38
C SER A 191 15.57 -22.04 -4.27
N TYR A 192 14.70 -21.21 -3.70
CA TYR A 192 14.21 -20.00 -4.35
C TYR A 192 15.29 -18.91 -4.37
N ARG A 193 15.51 -18.31 -5.54
CA ARG A 193 16.32 -17.11 -5.76
C ARG A 193 15.42 -15.87 -5.72
N LEU A 194 15.90 -14.79 -5.12
CA LEU A 194 15.16 -13.53 -5.04
C LEU A 194 15.11 -12.85 -6.41
N ILE A 195 13.92 -12.41 -6.81
CA ILE A 195 13.70 -11.52 -7.96
C ILE A 195 13.74 -10.07 -7.48
N ALA A 196 12.85 -9.76 -6.54
CA ALA A 196 12.65 -8.41 -6.03
C ALA A 196 12.05 -8.48 -4.62
N ASP A 197 12.47 -7.59 -3.75
CA ASP A 197 11.95 -7.45 -2.39
C ASP A 197 11.34 -6.07 -2.20
N ALA A 198 10.58 -5.87 -1.12
CA ALA A 198 9.93 -4.62 -0.77
C ALA A 198 9.05 -4.07 -1.90
N GLN A 199 8.21 -4.94 -2.45
CA GLN A 199 7.21 -4.62 -3.46
C GLN A 199 5.86 -4.26 -2.82
N ALA A 200 5.06 -3.46 -3.53
CA ALA A 200 3.73 -3.08 -3.07
C ALA A 200 2.78 -4.28 -2.99
N ALA A 201 1.77 -4.20 -2.13
CA ALA A 201 0.79 -5.26 -1.91
C ALA A 201 0.02 -5.64 -3.18
N ARG A 202 -0.32 -4.67 -4.04
CA ARG A 202 -0.98 -4.88 -5.33
C ARG A 202 -0.13 -4.27 -6.43
N SER A 203 0.49 -5.10 -7.26
CA SER A 203 1.36 -4.58 -8.31
C SER A 203 1.64 -5.58 -9.43
N ALA A 204 2.47 -5.14 -10.37
CA ALA A 204 3.04 -5.94 -11.44
C ALA A 204 4.55 -5.70 -11.49
N TYR A 205 5.32 -6.76 -11.72
CA TYR A 205 6.77 -6.72 -11.88
C TYR A 205 7.15 -7.36 -13.21
N ARG A 206 8.08 -6.74 -13.93
CA ARG A 206 8.70 -7.33 -15.12
C ARG A 206 10.08 -7.82 -14.73
N TRP A 207 10.25 -9.13 -14.78
CA TRP A 207 11.51 -9.78 -14.49
C TRP A 207 12.16 -10.24 -15.77
N THR A 208 13.38 -9.75 -16.04
CA THR A 208 14.20 -10.27 -17.14
C THR A 208 14.86 -11.57 -16.67
N ALA A 209 14.44 -12.69 -17.26
CA ALA A 209 14.96 -14.01 -16.94
C ALA A 209 16.46 -14.07 -17.32
N PRO A 210 17.35 -14.37 -16.36
CA PRO A 210 18.77 -14.52 -16.62
C PRO A 210 19.06 -15.54 -17.74
N PRO A 211 20.20 -15.41 -18.44
CA PRO A 211 20.56 -16.32 -19.53
C PRO A 211 20.72 -17.78 -19.08
N ASP A 212 21.10 -18.02 -17.81
CA ASP A 212 21.24 -19.37 -17.23
C ASP A 212 19.91 -20.03 -16.86
N VAL A 213 18.79 -19.30 -16.94
CA VAL A 213 17.47 -19.84 -16.61
C VAL A 213 16.85 -20.48 -17.84
N ASP A 214 16.74 -21.81 -17.80
CA ASP A 214 16.18 -22.66 -18.85
C ASP A 214 15.32 -23.77 -18.23
N GLY A 215 14.29 -24.22 -18.95
CA GLY A 215 13.31 -25.19 -18.52
C GLY A 215 12.14 -24.61 -17.71
N ARG A 216 11.58 -25.45 -16.83
CA ARG A 216 10.41 -25.11 -15.99
C ARG A 216 10.79 -24.20 -14.82
N VAL A 217 10.17 -23.03 -14.75
CA VAL A 217 10.41 -22.04 -13.71
C VAL A 217 9.16 -21.80 -12.87
N GLU A 218 9.28 -21.99 -11.55
CA GLU A 218 8.24 -21.69 -10.57
C GLU A 218 8.46 -20.31 -9.96
N PHE A 219 7.39 -19.56 -9.77
CA PHE A 219 7.41 -18.23 -9.16
C PHE A 219 6.69 -18.25 -7.82
N LYS A 220 7.31 -17.67 -6.80
CA LYS A 220 6.75 -17.54 -5.46
C LYS A 220 6.63 -16.08 -5.06
N VAL A 221 5.45 -15.69 -4.62
CA VAL A 221 5.17 -14.39 -4.03
C VAL A 221 4.96 -14.60 -2.55
N SER A 222 5.68 -13.87 -1.71
CA SER A 222 5.55 -13.93 -0.25
C SER A 222 5.27 -12.55 0.33
N ALA A 223 4.53 -12.49 1.43
CA ALA A 223 4.21 -11.25 2.12
C ALA A 223 4.39 -11.38 3.63
N ILE A 224 4.68 -10.24 4.27
CA ILE A 224 4.69 -10.07 5.74
C ILE A 224 3.80 -8.89 6.14
N ASP A 225 2.98 -9.06 7.18
CA ASP A 225 2.20 -7.98 7.78
C ASP A 225 2.97 -7.25 8.90
N LEU A 226 2.37 -6.23 9.50
CA LEU A 226 2.93 -5.47 10.62
C LEU A 226 2.89 -6.24 11.95
N ALA A 227 2.06 -7.28 12.05
CA ALA A 227 1.99 -8.18 13.21
C ALA A 227 3.10 -9.26 13.16
N GLY A 228 3.78 -9.38 12.01
CA GLY A 228 4.86 -10.32 11.75
C GLY A 228 4.41 -11.64 11.11
N HIS A 229 3.13 -11.83 10.78
CA HIS A 229 2.70 -13.03 10.07
C HIS A 229 3.24 -13.05 8.65
N ARG A 230 3.50 -14.27 8.16
CA ARG A 230 4.04 -14.50 6.82
C ARG A 230 3.15 -15.45 6.05
N SER A 231 2.89 -15.11 4.80
CA SER A 231 2.19 -15.96 3.85
C SER A 231 2.87 -15.96 2.50
N HIS A 232 2.56 -16.95 1.67
CA HIS A 232 3.04 -16.99 0.29
C HIS A 232 2.08 -17.73 -0.62
N SER A 233 2.23 -17.49 -1.92
CA SER A 233 1.60 -18.25 -2.99
C SER A 233 2.63 -18.61 -4.05
N ILE A 234 2.40 -19.71 -4.75
CA ILE A 234 3.28 -20.24 -5.79
C ILE A 234 2.43 -20.39 -7.05
N ALA A 235 2.92 -19.84 -8.16
CA ALA A 235 2.26 -19.93 -9.45
C ALA A 235 2.57 -21.26 -10.13
N ASP A 236 1.73 -21.65 -11.10
CA ASP A 236 2.06 -22.72 -12.03
C ASP A 236 3.38 -22.43 -12.74
N ALA A 237 4.15 -23.50 -12.98
CA ALA A 237 5.45 -23.39 -13.60
C ALA A 237 5.34 -22.88 -15.05
N LEU A 238 6.20 -21.93 -15.41
CA LEU A 238 6.31 -21.34 -16.74
C LEU A 238 7.51 -21.97 -17.47
N GLU A 239 7.31 -22.44 -18.70
CA GLU A 239 8.40 -22.93 -19.55
C GLU A 239 9.23 -21.75 -20.10
N ILE A 240 10.53 -21.76 -19.86
CA ILE A 240 11.49 -20.77 -20.39
C ILE A 240 12.57 -21.51 -21.17
N HIS A 241 12.84 -21.11 -22.41
CA HIS A 241 13.93 -21.69 -23.20
C HIS A 241 14.93 -20.60 -23.60
N SER A 242 16.19 -20.98 -23.68
CA SER A 242 17.29 -20.19 -24.26
C SER A 242 17.32 -20.40 -25.78
N GLU A 243 17.39 -19.32 -26.56
CA GLU A 243 17.65 -19.41 -28.00
C GLU A 243 19.12 -19.83 -28.23
N THR A 244 19.40 -21.12 -28.02
CA THR A 244 20.69 -21.71 -28.39
C THR A 244 20.54 -22.93 -29.31
N GLU A 245 19.31 -23.40 -29.58
CA GLU A 245 19.09 -24.62 -30.35
C GLU A 245 18.66 -24.42 -31.82
N LYS A 246 18.38 -23.20 -32.30
CA LYS A 246 17.94 -23.00 -33.70
C LYS A 246 19.03 -22.63 -34.72
N ALA A 247 20.30 -22.56 -34.33
CA ALA A 247 21.41 -22.20 -35.22
C ALA A 247 22.46 -23.32 -35.35
N GLY A 248 22.03 -24.58 -35.26
CA GLY A 248 22.92 -25.74 -35.16
C GLY A 248 22.65 -26.89 -36.12
N GLU A 249 21.97 -26.68 -37.26
CA GLU A 249 21.94 -27.66 -38.35
C GLU A 249 22.34 -27.01 -39.68
N GLY A 250 23.64 -26.81 -39.84
CA GLY A 250 24.27 -26.63 -41.13
C GLY A 250 24.87 -27.96 -41.62
N TRP A 251 24.33 -28.53 -42.70
CA TRP A 251 25.10 -29.31 -43.66
C TRP A 251 24.58 -29.12 -45.09
N LEU A 252 25.55 -29.10 -46.00
CA LEU A 252 25.64 -28.62 -47.38
C LEU A 252 24.81 -29.37 -48.46
N PRO A 253 24.67 -28.81 -49.69
CA PRO A 253 23.77 -29.30 -50.71
C PRO A 253 24.39 -30.41 -51.57
N ALA A 254 23.57 -31.40 -51.96
CA ALA A 254 23.83 -32.23 -53.14
C ALA A 254 22.55 -32.93 -53.62
N GLY A 255 22.37 -33.01 -54.94
CA GLY A 255 21.72 -34.15 -55.56
C GLY A 255 20.29 -33.95 -56.04
N SER A 256 20.19 -33.57 -57.31
CA SER A 256 19.04 -33.68 -58.19
C SER A 256 18.33 -35.04 -58.18
N LYS A 257 16.99 -35.03 -58.17
CA LYS A 257 16.14 -35.79 -59.11
C LYS A 257 14.66 -35.39 -59.03
N ALA A 258 14.06 -35.42 -60.21
CA ALA A 258 12.74 -34.94 -60.58
C ALA A 258 11.57 -35.78 -60.03
N ARG A 259 10.41 -35.16 -59.80
CA ARG A 259 9.25 -35.15 -60.72
C ARG A 259 8.01 -34.50 -60.08
N SER A 260 7.34 -33.67 -60.89
CA SER A 260 5.88 -33.44 -61.06
C SER A 260 4.93 -33.76 -59.89
N ARG A 261 3.91 -32.96 -59.56
CA ARG A 261 2.86 -32.48 -60.49
C ARG A 261 1.82 -31.65 -59.71
N ASP A 262 1.28 -30.63 -60.39
CA ASP A 262 -0.09 -30.03 -60.33
C ASP A 262 -0.74 -29.47 -59.03
N GLY A 263 -1.30 -28.26 -59.19
CA GLY A 263 -2.59 -27.81 -58.63
C GLY A 263 -2.51 -26.65 -57.63
N THR A 264 -2.57 -25.37 -58.02
CA THR A 264 -3.76 -24.49 -58.25
C THR A 264 -4.72 -24.27 -57.06
N GLY A 265 -4.98 -22.99 -56.73
CA GLY A 265 -6.13 -22.48 -55.94
C GLY A 265 -5.70 -21.50 -54.82
N GLU A 266 -5.70 -20.17 -55.01
CA GLU A 266 -6.82 -19.22 -54.80
C GLU A 266 -7.50 -19.36 -53.42
N LEU A 267 -7.29 -18.41 -52.48
CA LEU A 267 -8.00 -17.13 -52.24
C LEU A 267 -9.34 -17.26 -51.47
N SER A 268 -9.63 -16.20 -50.69
CA SER A 268 -10.86 -15.85 -49.93
C SER A 268 -11.03 -16.52 -48.55
N THR A 269 -10.99 -15.80 -47.42
CA THR A 269 -11.86 -14.74 -46.84
C THR A 269 -13.22 -15.21 -46.34
N GLU A 270 -13.41 -14.91 -45.04
CA GLU A 270 -14.62 -14.47 -44.35
C GLU A 270 -15.64 -15.46 -43.76
N SER A 271 -16.12 -15.00 -42.59
CA SER A 271 -17.43 -15.26 -41.97
C SER A 271 -17.62 -16.62 -41.30
N SER A 272 -18.32 -16.78 -40.17
CA SER A 272 -19.19 -15.88 -39.42
C SER A 272 -19.70 -16.65 -38.17
N LEU A 273 -19.79 -15.92 -37.04
CA LEU A 273 -20.83 -15.94 -35.99
C LEU A 273 -21.27 -17.27 -35.30
N VAL A 274 -21.33 -17.25 -33.96
CA VAL A 274 -22.56 -17.15 -33.11
C VAL A 274 -22.37 -17.84 -31.74
N ALA A 275 -22.86 -17.14 -30.69
CA ALA A 275 -23.26 -17.57 -29.34
C ALA A 275 -22.14 -17.86 -28.32
N GLY A 276 -22.19 -17.38 -27.07
CA GLY A 276 -23.25 -16.67 -26.33
C GLY A 276 -23.11 -16.99 -24.84
N ASN A 277 -23.43 -15.99 -24.00
CA ASN A 277 -23.60 -15.98 -22.54
C ASN A 277 -22.33 -15.85 -21.69
N GLU A 278 -22.07 -14.68 -21.09
CA GLU A 278 -22.71 -14.10 -19.87
C GLU A 278 -22.22 -14.79 -18.59
N ASP A 279 -21.21 -14.18 -17.94
CA ASP A 279 -21.20 -13.85 -16.50
C ASP A 279 -19.79 -13.41 -16.06
N SER A 280 -19.65 -12.15 -15.63
CA SER A 280 -18.65 -11.71 -14.61
C SER A 280 -18.69 -10.18 -14.44
N ALA A 281 -19.75 -9.71 -13.79
CA ALA A 281 -19.69 -8.46 -13.05
C ALA A 281 -18.95 -8.70 -11.72
N ALA A 282 -17.75 -8.13 -11.56
CA ALA A 282 -17.22 -7.51 -10.34
C ALA A 282 -15.68 -7.44 -10.28
N GLU A 283 -15.01 -6.92 -11.33
CA GLU A 283 -13.69 -6.31 -11.15
C GLU A 283 -13.88 -4.89 -10.60
N ARG A 284 -13.93 -4.75 -9.26
CA ARG A 284 -13.82 -3.42 -8.62
C ARG A 284 -12.38 -2.93 -8.70
N ARG A 285 -12.07 -2.27 -9.81
CA ARG A 285 -10.86 -1.45 -10.01
C ARG A 285 -10.87 -0.30 -9.01
N TYR A 286 -9.92 -0.31 -8.08
CA TYR A 286 -9.49 0.90 -7.40
C TYR A 286 -8.64 1.69 -8.41
N SER A 287 -9.16 2.83 -8.86
CA SER A 287 -8.41 3.83 -9.63
C SER A 287 -7.46 4.57 -8.68
N GLU A 288 -6.16 4.36 -8.83
CA GLU A 288 -5.16 5.35 -8.43
C GLU A 288 -5.02 6.39 -9.55
N PRO A 289 -4.96 7.70 -9.24
CA PRO A 289 -4.45 8.70 -10.17
C PRO A 289 -2.92 8.62 -10.22
N ASP A 290 -2.35 8.53 -11.42
CA ASP A 290 -0.92 8.78 -11.71
C ASP A 290 0.15 7.85 -11.11
N ALA A 291 -0.12 6.55 -11.03
CA ALA A 291 0.94 5.60 -11.39
C ALA A 291 0.98 5.55 -12.93
N GLY A 292 1.81 6.42 -13.52
CA GLY A 292 1.89 6.71 -14.94
C GLY A 292 1.53 5.53 -15.85
N VAL A 293 0.53 5.75 -16.69
CA VAL A 293 0.38 5.00 -17.94
C VAL A 293 1.76 4.93 -18.57
N LYS A 294 2.25 3.69 -18.76
CA LYS A 294 3.53 3.41 -19.41
C LYS A 294 3.39 3.78 -20.89
N LEU A 295 3.38 5.08 -21.23
CA LEU A 295 3.79 5.51 -22.56
C LEU A 295 5.26 5.14 -22.65
N ILE A 296 5.53 4.07 -23.39
CA ILE A 296 6.88 3.81 -23.88
C ILE A 296 7.17 5.00 -24.77
N ASP A 297 7.92 5.95 -24.23
CA ASP A 297 8.56 6.96 -25.04
C ASP A 297 9.63 6.23 -25.85
N ASP A 298 9.27 5.85 -27.08
CA ASP A 298 10.09 5.07 -28.01
C ASP A 298 11.46 5.74 -28.32
N LYS A 299 11.67 6.97 -27.84
CA LYS A 299 12.91 7.74 -27.99
C LYS A 299 13.89 7.60 -26.83
N ALA A 300 13.49 7.02 -25.69
CA ALA A 300 14.41 6.86 -24.56
C ALA A 300 15.49 5.80 -24.85
N THR A 301 16.75 6.08 -24.51
CA THR A 301 17.80 5.07 -24.59
C THR A 301 17.62 4.01 -23.48
N ALA A 302 18.16 2.80 -23.68
CA ALA A 302 18.13 1.77 -22.64
C ALA A 302 18.82 2.24 -21.34
N ARG A 303 19.88 3.04 -21.48
CA ARG A 303 20.63 3.62 -20.36
C ARG A 303 19.83 4.70 -19.62
N ALA A 304 19.05 5.52 -20.33
CA ALA A 304 18.12 6.47 -19.73
C ALA A 304 17.00 5.76 -18.97
N ARG A 305 16.43 4.69 -19.54
CA ARG A 305 15.42 3.85 -18.85
C ARG A 305 15.96 3.23 -17.57
N GLN A 306 17.16 2.65 -17.60
CA GLN A 306 17.78 2.06 -16.42
C GLN A 306 17.96 3.08 -15.28
N ARG A 307 18.41 4.29 -15.61
CA ARG A 307 18.56 5.38 -14.63
C ARG A 307 17.23 5.88 -14.10
N TYR A 308 16.22 6.00 -14.95
CA TYR A 308 14.87 6.34 -14.53
C TYR A 308 14.28 5.29 -13.59
N ASP A 309 14.45 4.01 -13.90
CA ASP A 309 13.98 2.91 -13.04
C ASP A 309 14.69 2.95 -11.67
N LEU A 310 15.99 3.26 -11.66
CA LEU A 310 16.74 3.45 -10.42
C LEU A 310 16.28 4.69 -9.64
N GLY A 311 15.97 5.80 -10.32
CA GLY A 311 15.38 6.98 -9.69
C GLY A 311 14.02 6.69 -9.08
N THR A 312 13.18 5.93 -9.78
CA THR A 312 11.91 5.43 -9.28
C THR A 312 12.13 4.53 -8.07
N TRP A 313 13.10 3.63 -8.11
CA TRP A 313 13.45 2.76 -6.98
C TRP A 313 13.86 3.55 -5.73
N HIS A 314 14.72 4.58 -5.87
CA HIS A 314 15.10 5.45 -4.74
C HIS A 314 13.92 6.27 -4.23
N ARG A 315 13.10 6.85 -5.12
CA ARG A 315 11.92 7.66 -4.74
C ARG A 315 10.97 6.83 -3.87
N LEU A 316 10.76 5.60 -4.30
CA LEU A 316 9.90 4.61 -3.67
C LEU A 316 10.38 4.18 -2.27
N ARG A 317 11.67 4.34 -1.96
CA ARG A 317 12.28 4.11 -0.64
C ARG A 317 12.36 5.36 0.24
N GLY A 318 11.90 6.51 -0.27
CA GLY A 318 12.03 7.80 0.42
C GLY A 318 13.42 8.44 0.28
N GLU A 319 14.31 7.86 -0.53
CA GLU A 319 15.66 8.36 -0.77
C GLU A 319 15.61 9.45 -1.86
N TYR A 320 14.95 10.57 -1.55
CA TYR A 320 14.57 11.58 -2.54
C TYR A 320 15.73 12.28 -3.21
N ASP A 321 16.85 12.50 -2.52
CA ASP A 321 18.05 13.10 -3.12
C ASP A 321 18.67 12.21 -4.20
N LEU A 322 18.78 10.91 -3.92
CA LEU A 322 19.27 9.92 -4.88
C LEU A 322 18.29 9.77 -6.04
N ALA A 323 16.99 9.75 -5.77
CA ALA A 323 15.96 9.70 -6.80
C ALA A 323 16.07 10.88 -7.78
N ARG A 324 16.22 12.09 -7.24
CA ARG A 324 16.41 13.32 -8.01
C ARG A 324 17.65 13.24 -8.89
N GLU A 325 18.76 12.77 -8.36
CA GLU A 325 20.01 12.59 -9.12
C GLU A 325 19.81 11.60 -10.27
N ARG A 326 19.27 10.41 -9.99
CA ARG A 326 19.06 9.39 -11.02
C ARG A 326 18.09 9.83 -12.13
N TYR A 327 17.03 10.58 -11.79
CA TYR A 327 16.15 11.16 -12.79
C TYR A 327 16.85 12.22 -13.65
N ARG A 328 17.72 13.05 -13.06
CA ARG A 328 18.53 14.00 -13.83
C ARG A 328 19.49 13.28 -14.78
N GLU A 329 20.19 12.26 -14.30
CA GLU A 329 21.07 11.45 -15.17
C GLU A 329 20.28 10.76 -16.30
N ALA A 330 19.03 10.34 -16.06
CA ALA A 330 18.18 9.77 -17.11
C ALA A 330 17.86 10.82 -18.20
N LEU A 331 17.64 12.07 -17.80
CA LEU A 331 17.40 13.20 -18.70
C LEU A 331 18.66 13.72 -19.38
N GLU A 332 19.85 13.52 -18.80
CA GLU A 332 21.12 13.78 -19.48
C GLU A 332 21.33 12.82 -20.66
N GLU A 333 21.00 11.54 -20.47
CA GLU A 333 21.11 10.52 -21.53
C GLU A 333 20.00 10.64 -22.58
N SER A 334 18.81 11.06 -22.16
CA SER A 334 17.67 11.25 -23.05
C SER A 334 16.86 12.48 -22.62
N PRO A 335 17.20 13.67 -23.12
CA PRO A 335 16.52 14.91 -22.76
C PRO A 335 15.02 14.89 -23.03
N MET A 336 14.57 14.12 -24.02
CA MET A 336 13.15 14.00 -24.35
C MET A 336 12.42 12.94 -23.53
N TYR A 337 13.03 12.34 -22.49
CA TYR A 337 12.37 11.28 -21.73
C TYR A 337 11.26 11.84 -20.82
N HIS A 338 10.05 11.92 -21.37
CA HIS A 338 8.92 12.62 -20.77
C HIS A 338 8.49 12.07 -19.41
N ALA A 339 8.50 10.74 -19.24
CA ALA A 339 8.20 10.11 -17.96
C ALA A 339 9.21 10.49 -16.86
N ALA A 340 10.51 10.50 -17.17
CA ALA A 340 11.54 10.92 -16.23
C ALA A 340 11.43 12.40 -15.86
N ARG A 341 11.09 13.26 -16.84
CA ARG A 341 10.88 14.70 -16.60
C ARG A 341 9.66 14.96 -15.71
N HIS A 342 8.56 14.26 -15.97
CA HIS A 342 7.36 14.33 -15.14
C HIS A 342 7.64 13.90 -13.70
N ASP A 343 8.25 12.73 -13.51
CA ASP A 343 8.47 12.16 -12.17
C ASP A 343 9.50 12.95 -11.38
N LEU A 344 10.50 13.55 -12.05
CA LEU A 344 11.37 14.55 -11.43
C LEU A 344 10.56 15.75 -10.94
N ALA A 345 9.67 16.30 -11.76
CA ALA A 345 8.85 17.45 -11.36
C ALA A 345 7.90 17.12 -10.19
N ALA A 346 7.29 15.95 -10.20
CA ALA A 346 6.44 15.48 -9.10
C ALA A 346 7.23 15.31 -7.79
N LEU A 347 8.46 14.77 -7.88
CA LEU A 347 9.38 14.67 -6.74
C LEU A 347 9.78 16.05 -6.21
N LEU A 348 10.10 17.00 -7.09
CA LEU A 348 10.43 18.38 -6.70
C LEU A 348 9.25 19.05 -5.97
N LEU A 349 8.00 18.81 -6.39
CA LEU A 349 6.83 19.29 -5.66
C LEU A 349 6.65 18.65 -4.28
N LEU A 350 7.03 17.37 -4.12
CA LEU A 350 7.02 16.71 -2.82
C LEU A 350 8.05 17.34 -1.87
N LEU A 351 9.22 17.71 -2.41
CA LEU A 351 10.30 18.40 -1.69
C LEU A 351 10.06 19.91 -1.51
N ASN A 352 8.91 20.42 -1.94
CA ASN A 352 8.55 21.85 -1.89
C ASN A 352 9.45 22.76 -2.77
N GLU A 353 10.15 22.19 -3.76
CA GLU A 353 10.97 22.90 -4.76
C GLU A 353 10.10 23.34 -5.96
N VAL A 354 9.14 24.23 -5.69
CA VAL A 354 8.04 24.56 -6.63
C VAL A 354 8.50 25.23 -7.93
N ASP A 355 9.56 26.04 -7.89
CA ASP A 355 10.04 26.77 -9.06
C ASP A 355 10.73 25.85 -10.08
N GLU A 356 11.56 24.91 -9.61
CA GLU A 356 12.18 23.90 -10.46
C GLU A 356 11.12 22.96 -11.05
N ALA A 357 10.16 22.51 -10.25
CA ALA A 357 9.07 21.66 -10.73
C ALA A 357 8.28 22.33 -11.87
N ARG A 358 7.96 23.63 -11.72
CA ARG A 358 7.25 24.39 -12.74
C ARG A 358 8.05 24.49 -14.04
N LEU A 359 9.36 24.69 -13.94
CA LEU A 359 10.25 24.75 -15.10
C LEU A 359 10.24 23.42 -15.87
N GLU A 360 10.36 22.29 -15.16
CA GLU A 360 10.35 20.96 -15.75
C GLU A 360 9.00 20.61 -16.40
N LEU A 361 7.88 20.92 -15.74
CA LEU A 361 6.54 20.72 -16.32
C LEU A 361 6.29 21.61 -17.53
N THR A 362 6.78 22.85 -17.52
CA THR A 362 6.64 23.78 -18.64
C THR A 362 7.43 23.32 -19.86
N ARG A 363 8.65 22.81 -19.64
CA ARG A 363 9.45 22.17 -20.70
C ARG A 363 8.71 20.96 -21.27
N LEU A 364 8.23 20.09 -20.39
CA LEU A 364 7.49 18.89 -20.78
C LEU A 364 6.25 19.23 -21.62
N LEU A 365 5.40 20.15 -21.15
CA LEU A 365 4.17 20.54 -21.85
C LEU A 365 4.40 21.40 -23.10
N LYS A 366 5.62 21.93 -23.30
CA LYS A 366 6.02 22.57 -24.56
C LYS A 366 6.37 21.51 -25.62
N GLU A 367 6.94 20.39 -25.20
CA GLU A 367 7.31 19.28 -26.08
C GLU A 367 6.12 18.37 -26.38
N ASP A 368 5.34 18.02 -25.35
CA ASP A 368 4.08 17.28 -25.45
C ASP A 368 2.96 18.06 -24.74
N PRO A 369 2.22 18.90 -25.47
CA PRO A 369 1.08 19.65 -24.93
C PRO A 369 -0.07 18.78 -24.41
N GLU A 370 -0.13 17.50 -24.75
CA GLU A 370 -1.21 16.59 -24.39
C GLU A 370 -0.80 15.57 -23.32
N TYR A 371 0.37 15.76 -22.71
CA TYR A 371 0.87 14.88 -21.66
C TYR A 371 0.00 14.99 -20.38
N ARG A 372 -0.95 14.05 -20.25
CA ARG A 372 -2.03 14.04 -19.25
C ARG A 372 -1.54 14.19 -17.81
N ALA A 373 -0.57 13.37 -17.39
CA ALA A 373 -0.06 13.41 -16.02
C ALA A 373 0.62 14.74 -15.69
N ALA A 374 1.28 15.38 -16.67
CA ALA A 374 1.88 16.70 -16.49
C ALA A 374 0.83 17.81 -16.41
N LEU A 375 -0.26 17.72 -17.17
CA LEU A 375 -1.40 18.63 -17.03
C LEU A 375 -2.01 18.54 -15.63
N ARG A 376 -2.16 17.31 -15.08
CA ARG A 376 -2.66 17.10 -13.72
C ARG A 376 -1.71 17.66 -12.66
N THR A 377 -0.42 17.35 -12.77
CA THR A 377 0.61 17.84 -11.84
C THR A 377 0.77 19.37 -11.89
N MET A 378 0.68 19.98 -13.08
CA MET A 378 0.70 21.44 -13.25
C MET A 378 -0.56 22.09 -12.63
N ALA A 379 -1.73 21.46 -12.75
CA ALA A 379 -2.93 21.94 -12.08
C ALA A 379 -2.78 21.93 -10.54
N LEU A 380 -2.23 20.85 -9.97
CA LEU A 380 -1.96 20.75 -8.54
C LEU A 380 -0.97 21.82 -8.07
N LEU A 381 0.10 22.05 -8.85
CA LEU A 381 1.08 23.11 -8.59
C LEU A 381 0.40 24.48 -8.53
N HIS A 382 -0.41 24.82 -9.54
CA HIS A 382 -1.16 26.08 -9.56
C HIS A 382 -2.15 26.20 -8.41
N THR A 383 -2.83 25.13 -8.02
CA THR A 383 -3.73 25.12 -6.85
C THR A 383 -2.96 25.41 -5.55
N ARG A 384 -1.77 24.82 -5.35
CA ARG A 384 -0.90 25.13 -4.20
C ARG A 384 -0.48 26.60 -4.16
N GLN A 385 -0.23 27.19 -5.33
CA GLN A 385 0.08 28.61 -5.47
C GLN A 385 -1.15 29.54 -5.40
N LYS A 386 -2.35 28.99 -5.18
CA LYS A 386 -3.64 29.71 -5.21
C LYS A 386 -3.96 30.36 -6.58
N ASN A 387 -3.28 29.91 -7.64
CA ASN A 387 -3.51 30.33 -9.01
C ASN A 387 -4.65 29.50 -9.64
N PHE A 388 -5.85 29.61 -9.06
CA PHE A 388 -7.00 28.76 -9.40
C PHE A 388 -7.45 28.88 -10.85
N ARG A 389 -7.19 30.01 -11.51
CA ARG A 389 -7.48 30.20 -12.93
C ARG A 389 -6.64 29.25 -13.79
N SER A 390 -5.32 29.30 -13.66
CA SER A 390 -4.40 28.44 -14.41
C SER A 390 -4.56 26.96 -14.06
N ALA A 391 -4.90 26.65 -12.81
CA ALA A 391 -5.25 25.30 -12.40
C ALA A 391 -6.48 24.77 -13.16
N ALA A 392 -7.54 25.58 -13.26
CA ALA A 392 -8.74 25.22 -14.01
C ALA A 392 -8.44 25.04 -15.50
N GLU A 393 -7.63 25.91 -16.11
CA GLU A 393 -7.22 25.79 -17.52
C GLU A 393 -6.46 24.47 -17.81
N CYS A 394 -5.59 24.04 -16.90
CA CYS A 394 -4.89 22.75 -17.01
C CYS A 394 -5.86 21.56 -16.90
N LEU A 395 -6.82 21.62 -15.96
CA LEU A 395 -7.83 20.59 -15.76
C LEU A 395 -8.83 20.53 -16.92
N ASP A 396 -9.21 21.68 -17.49
CA ASP A 396 -10.09 21.75 -18.66
C ASP A 396 -9.42 21.09 -19.87
N ARG A 397 -8.12 21.33 -20.08
CA ARG A 397 -7.34 20.62 -21.12
C ARG A 397 -7.25 19.12 -20.86
N LEU A 398 -7.02 18.71 -19.61
CA LEU A 398 -6.98 17.29 -19.25
C LEU A 398 -8.34 16.62 -19.51
N LEU A 399 -9.44 17.26 -19.13
CA LEU A 399 -10.81 16.75 -19.31
C LEU A 399 -11.26 16.75 -20.77
N LEU A 400 -10.66 17.57 -21.64
CA LEU A 400 -10.85 17.45 -23.09
C LEU A 400 -10.21 16.15 -23.63
N LEU A 401 -9.05 15.76 -23.09
CA LEU A 401 -8.32 14.55 -23.48
C LEU A 401 -8.88 13.28 -22.85
N GLU A 402 -9.39 13.38 -21.62
CA GLU A 402 -9.98 12.29 -20.84
C GLU A 402 -11.31 12.71 -20.20
N PRO A 403 -12.41 12.77 -20.98
CA PRO A 403 -13.70 13.23 -20.46
C PRO A 403 -14.26 12.35 -19.33
N ALA A 404 -13.79 11.10 -19.23
CA ALA A 404 -14.19 10.14 -18.20
C ALA A 404 -13.25 10.08 -16.98
N ASP A 405 -12.24 10.97 -16.91
CA ASP A 405 -11.36 11.05 -15.74
C ASP A 405 -12.10 11.68 -14.55
N ALA A 406 -12.66 10.80 -13.72
CA ALA A 406 -13.43 11.18 -12.55
C ALA A 406 -12.60 11.94 -11.50
N GLU A 407 -11.29 11.71 -11.45
CA GLU A 407 -10.39 12.42 -10.54
C GLU A 407 -10.10 13.84 -11.03
N ALA A 408 -9.88 14.02 -12.33
CA ALA A 408 -9.80 15.34 -12.92
C ALA A 408 -11.10 16.15 -12.71
N TRP A 409 -12.28 15.52 -12.81
CA TRP A 409 -13.54 16.17 -12.47
C TRP A 409 -13.62 16.56 -10.98
N LEU A 410 -13.12 15.71 -10.08
CA LEU A 410 -13.08 16.02 -8.64
C LEU A 410 -12.18 17.23 -8.36
N TYR A 411 -10.97 17.25 -8.92
CA TYR A 411 -10.05 18.38 -8.80
C TYR A 411 -10.61 19.64 -9.46
N ARG A 412 -11.30 19.52 -10.60
CA ARG A 412 -11.94 20.65 -11.27
C ARG A 412 -13.02 21.26 -10.39
N GLY A 413 -13.83 20.44 -9.73
CA GLY A 413 -14.84 20.93 -8.79
C GLY A 413 -14.21 21.65 -7.59
N ASP A 414 -13.16 21.08 -7.00
CA ASP A 414 -12.44 21.68 -5.86
C ASP A 414 -11.79 23.02 -6.23
N VAL A 415 -11.12 23.10 -7.39
CA VAL A 415 -10.53 24.34 -7.91
C VAL A 415 -11.60 25.39 -8.21
N SER A 416 -12.75 24.99 -8.74
CA SER A 416 -13.87 25.90 -9.01
C SER A 416 -14.42 26.49 -7.73
N LEU A 417 -14.54 25.67 -6.67
CA LEU A 417 -14.95 26.13 -5.35
C LEU A 417 -13.96 27.17 -4.80
N PHE A 418 -12.65 26.89 -4.84
CA PHE A 418 -11.62 27.84 -4.39
C PHE A 418 -11.59 29.14 -5.20
N ARG A 419 -12.00 29.09 -6.46
CA ARG A 419 -12.20 30.28 -7.33
C ARG A 419 -13.48 31.06 -6.99
N GLY A 420 -14.38 30.49 -6.18
CA GLY A 420 -15.70 31.05 -5.86
C GLY A 420 -16.80 30.70 -6.89
N ASP A 421 -16.49 29.90 -7.90
CA ASP A 421 -17.41 29.47 -8.95
C ASP A 421 -18.17 28.22 -8.50
N ARG A 422 -19.11 28.45 -7.59
CA ARG A 422 -19.93 27.43 -6.96
C ARG A 422 -20.81 26.63 -7.93
N PRO A 423 -21.45 27.24 -8.95
CA PRO A 423 -22.19 26.48 -9.96
C PRO A 423 -21.29 25.49 -10.71
N ALA A 424 -20.11 25.93 -11.17
CA ALA A 424 -19.19 25.03 -11.88
C ALA A 424 -18.63 23.92 -10.97
N ALA A 425 -18.41 24.22 -9.68
CA ALA A 425 -17.99 23.22 -8.71
C ALA A 425 -19.00 22.08 -8.57
N ARG A 426 -20.28 22.45 -8.42
CA ARG A 426 -21.39 21.51 -8.32
C ARG A 426 -21.53 20.65 -9.57
N GLU A 427 -21.53 21.28 -10.75
CA GLU A 427 -21.63 20.56 -12.03
C GLU A 427 -20.52 19.51 -12.18
N ALA A 428 -19.28 19.88 -11.84
CA ALA A 428 -18.13 18.98 -11.92
C ALA A 428 -18.27 17.75 -11.00
N TRP A 429 -18.74 17.93 -9.77
CA TRP A 429 -18.95 16.80 -8.85
C TRP A 429 -20.17 15.94 -9.24
N GLU A 430 -21.23 16.53 -9.78
CA GLU A 430 -22.40 15.79 -10.29
C GLU A 430 -22.02 14.89 -11.47
N LYS A 431 -21.14 15.36 -12.36
CA LYS A 431 -20.64 14.56 -13.50
C LYS A 431 -20.00 13.25 -13.06
N ILE A 432 -19.30 13.22 -11.93
CA ILE A 432 -18.64 12.00 -11.41
C ILE A 432 -19.65 10.86 -11.21
N GLY A 433 -20.88 11.17 -10.78
CA GLY A 433 -21.92 10.16 -10.59
C GLY A 433 -22.44 9.55 -11.90
N ALA A 434 -22.33 10.28 -13.00
CA ALA A 434 -22.77 9.85 -14.33
C ALA A 434 -21.67 9.14 -15.14
N LEU A 435 -20.42 9.13 -14.66
CA LEU A 435 -19.31 8.51 -15.36
C LEU A 435 -19.31 6.98 -15.24
N PRO A 436 -18.97 6.25 -16.31
CA PRO A 436 -18.87 4.80 -16.29
C PRO A 436 -17.62 4.34 -15.50
N ALA A 437 -17.72 3.20 -14.82
CA ALA A 437 -16.60 2.51 -14.16
C ALA A 437 -15.81 3.32 -13.09
N VAL A 438 -16.47 4.25 -12.40
CA VAL A 438 -15.87 5.00 -11.27
C VAL A 438 -15.97 4.23 -9.96
N SER A 439 -14.90 4.24 -9.14
CA SER A 439 -14.89 3.62 -7.82
C SER A 439 -15.91 4.25 -6.87
N GLU A 440 -16.54 3.44 -6.02
CA GLU A 440 -17.52 3.94 -5.04
C GLU A 440 -16.90 4.91 -4.02
N ALA A 441 -15.61 4.76 -3.71
CA ALA A 441 -14.89 5.70 -2.87
C ALA A 441 -14.87 7.11 -3.48
N LEU A 442 -14.63 7.22 -4.78
CA LEU A 442 -14.58 8.53 -5.46
C LEU A 442 -15.97 9.14 -5.63
N LYS A 443 -16.98 8.32 -5.94
CA LYS A 443 -18.39 8.76 -5.95
C LYS A 443 -18.84 9.26 -4.58
N SER A 444 -18.44 8.57 -3.51
CA SER A 444 -18.70 9.01 -2.14
C SER A 444 -18.04 10.35 -1.85
N ARG A 445 -16.77 10.55 -2.23
CA ARG A 445 -16.05 11.83 -2.08
C ARG A 445 -16.74 12.99 -2.82
N ALA A 446 -17.29 12.74 -4.00
CA ALA A 446 -18.06 13.73 -4.76
C ALA A 446 -19.39 14.06 -4.06
N ARG A 447 -20.12 13.02 -3.61
CA ARG A 447 -21.39 13.19 -2.88
C ARG A 447 -21.22 13.96 -1.58
N THR A 448 -20.19 13.66 -0.79
CA THR A 448 -19.89 14.40 0.44
C THR A 448 -19.67 15.89 0.18
N ARG A 449 -19.00 16.26 -0.91
CA ARG A 449 -18.83 17.67 -1.30
C ARG A 449 -20.17 18.32 -1.67
N LEU A 450 -21.01 17.61 -2.42
CA LEU A 450 -22.35 18.07 -2.78
C LEU A 450 -23.25 18.24 -1.54
N GLU A 451 -23.16 17.34 -0.56
CA GLU A 451 -23.92 17.38 0.69
C GLU A 451 -23.44 18.51 1.63
N MET A 452 -22.13 18.67 1.80
CA MET A 452 -21.56 19.79 2.56
C MET A 452 -22.03 21.12 1.96
N TYR A 453 -22.02 21.22 0.63
CA TYR A 453 -22.41 22.43 -0.08
C TYR A 453 -23.94 22.67 -0.10
N SER A 454 -24.76 21.62 -0.15
CA SER A 454 -26.22 21.74 -0.06
C SER A 454 -26.68 22.11 1.36
N ALA A 455 -25.98 21.64 2.40
CA ALA A 455 -26.20 22.02 3.79
C ALA A 455 -25.81 23.48 4.08
N GLU A 456 -24.73 23.97 3.48
CA GLU A 456 -24.34 25.40 3.55
C GLU A 456 -25.29 26.31 2.75
N GLY A 457 -25.81 25.85 1.61
CA GLY A 457 -26.82 26.57 0.83
C GLY A 457 -28.17 26.71 1.54
N ASN A 458 -28.46 25.86 2.53
CA ASN A 458 -29.65 25.94 3.38
C ASN A 458 -29.47 26.87 4.60
N LYS A 459 -28.30 27.49 4.74
CA LYS A 459 -28.05 28.66 5.59
C LYS A 459 -27.89 29.89 4.68
N ALA A 460 -28.97 30.28 4.01
CA ALA A 460 -29.05 31.65 3.49
C ALA A 460 -29.19 32.62 4.69
N PRO A 461 -28.66 33.85 4.60
CA PRO A 461 -28.92 34.90 5.60
C PRO A 461 -30.40 35.26 5.71
#